data_AF-A0A3D2J3Z0-F1
#
_entry.id   AF-A0A3D2J3Z0-F1
#
_cell.length_a   1.000
_cell.length_b   1.000
_cell.length_c   1.000
_cell.angle_alpha   90.00
_cell.angle_beta   90.00
_cell.angle_gamma   90.00
#
_symmetry.space_group_name_H-M   'P 1'
#
loop_
_entity.id
_entity.type
_entity.pdbx_description
1 polymer ?
#
loop_
_entity_poly.entity_id
_entity_poly.type
_entity_poly.pdbx_seq_one_letter_code
_entity_poly.pdbx_strand_id
1 'polypeptide(L)'
;MIEAYTLESLLKKYGIDATKVINKNNNILEYGEYQDIDKTLNYLVKELHINARNIEKCPSIMYKAVNNIKENYEFLITTKINTGNIETTLHILNTNPKNLKETYNYVLNNYGIEYINRITSILSTSIDRIKQIEGLFNDKSLVISAAISRNSMDEIKRIIKVCNKNNIPITSSVFKKTSEEIERIIKVCRENNIPITGSVFHKTAEEIEKIIKVCKENNISITGSVFHKTAEEIEKIIEVCRKNNIPITSSVFHKTAEDIEKIIKVCKKNNIPVTGNVFLKTAEEIENIIKVCRENNIPITGSVFLKTSEEIEKIIKVCKENNIPITGNIFLKTSKDIKKIIKVCIENNIPITSSVFYKTAEDIEKIIKVCIENNIPITGSVFLKTSEEIEKIIEVCRENNISITGSVFYKTAEEVEKIIEVCKKNNIPITGSIFLKATEEIEKSINYIKENYGQAYLTPLIINKNVEHLKNVLPYLESLGVLPYVVKSASILTLTLDEIKERKDFVESNNDTLVLQNGRFNSIFGVSRANYKKLTNNKNSITK
;
A
#
# COMPACT_ATOMS: atom_id res chain seq x y z
N MET A 1 37.87 -36.80 5.24
CA MET A 1 38.29 -35.86 4.18
C MET A 1 37.88 -36.43 2.84
N ILE A 2 37.24 -35.63 1.99
CA ILE A 2 36.78 -36.03 0.65
C ILE A 2 37.30 -35.03 -0.39
N GLU A 3 37.88 -35.56 -1.47
CA GLU A 3 38.38 -34.73 -2.57
C GLU A 3 37.22 -34.07 -3.34
N ALA A 4 37.45 -32.87 -3.88
CA ALA A 4 36.42 -32.08 -4.54
C ALA A 4 35.76 -32.81 -5.73
N TYR A 5 36.55 -33.49 -6.56
CA TYR A 5 36.04 -34.29 -7.68
C TYR A 5 35.15 -35.46 -7.22
N THR A 6 35.57 -36.15 -6.16
CA THR A 6 34.82 -37.25 -5.57
C THR A 6 33.50 -36.76 -4.96
N LEU A 7 33.53 -35.60 -4.29
CA LEU A 7 32.33 -34.95 -3.77
C LEU A 7 31.38 -34.55 -4.90
N GLU A 8 31.89 -33.95 -5.98
CA GLU A 8 31.09 -33.55 -7.13
C GLU A 8 30.36 -34.74 -7.77
N SER A 9 31.08 -35.83 -8.02
CA SER A 9 30.50 -37.06 -8.55
C SER A 9 29.41 -37.63 -7.63
N LEU A 10 29.62 -37.58 -6.31
CA LEU A 10 28.65 -38.03 -5.33
C LEU A 10 27.39 -37.15 -5.32
N LEU A 11 27.55 -35.82 -5.25
CA LEU A 11 26.42 -34.89 -5.19
C LEU A 11 25.56 -34.94 -6.47
N LYS A 12 26.19 -35.16 -7.63
CA LYS A 12 25.51 -35.32 -8.92
C LYS A 12 24.52 -36.49 -8.93
N LYS A 13 24.82 -37.60 -8.24
CA LYS A 13 23.92 -38.77 -8.08
C LYS A 13 22.57 -38.39 -7.43
N TYR A 14 22.56 -37.32 -6.62
CA TYR A 14 21.38 -36.83 -5.90
C TYR A 14 20.78 -35.55 -6.49
N GLY A 15 21.31 -35.06 -7.62
CA GLY A 15 20.84 -33.82 -8.24
C GLY A 15 21.20 -32.56 -7.43
N ILE A 16 22.30 -32.59 -6.67
CA ILE A 16 22.78 -31.48 -5.87
C ILE A 16 23.94 -30.78 -6.59
N ASP A 17 23.90 -29.45 -6.65
CA ASP A 17 24.95 -28.64 -7.24
C ASP A 17 26.16 -28.48 -6.29
N ALA A 18 27.26 -29.17 -6.61
CA ALA A 18 28.48 -29.16 -5.83
C ALA A 18 29.12 -27.77 -5.71
N THR A 19 29.03 -26.95 -6.76
CA THR A 19 29.59 -25.59 -6.78
C THR A 19 28.93 -24.74 -5.71
N LYS A 20 27.60 -24.81 -5.60
CA LYS A 20 26.86 -24.09 -4.55
C LYS A 20 27.21 -24.58 -3.15
N VAL A 21 27.36 -25.89 -2.96
CA VAL A 21 27.70 -26.49 -1.67
C VAL A 21 29.08 -26.01 -1.21
N ILE A 22 30.10 -26.11 -2.07
CA ILE A 22 31.48 -25.74 -1.75
C ILE A 22 31.59 -24.23 -1.51
N ASN A 23 30.98 -23.41 -2.38
CA ASN A 23 30.97 -21.95 -2.20
C ASN A 23 30.26 -21.52 -0.91
N LYS A 24 29.30 -22.31 -0.44
CA LYS A 24 28.56 -22.00 0.79
C LYS A 24 29.37 -22.33 2.03
N ASN A 25 30.04 -23.48 2.05
CA ASN A 25 30.90 -23.93 3.14
C ASN A 25 31.82 -25.06 2.65
N ASN A 26 33.09 -24.73 2.43
CA ASN A 26 34.11 -25.67 1.95
C ASN A 26 34.59 -26.66 3.03
N ASN A 27 34.18 -26.49 4.30
CA ASN A 27 34.53 -27.41 5.40
C ASN A 27 34.06 -28.86 5.14
N ILE A 28 33.10 -29.07 4.24
CA ILE A 28 32.71 -30.41 3.80
C ILE A 28 33.86 -31.19 3.16
N LEU A 29 34.82 -30.53 2.53
CA LEU A 29 35.99 -31.18 1.94
C LEU A 29 36.92 -31.72 3.04
N GLU A 30 37.09 -30.95 4.11
CA GLU A 30 37.96 -31.30 5.25
C GLU A 30 37.32 -32.40 6.13
N TYR A 31 36.09 -32.18 6.58
CA TYR A 31 35.43 -33.04 7.57
C TYR A 31 34.49 -34.08 6.97
N GLY A 32 34.18 -33.99 5.68
CA GLY A 32 33.30 -34.94 5.01
C GLY A 32 33.95 -36.30 4.80
N GLU A 33 33.16 -37.35 4.98
CA GLU A 33 33.50 -38.71 4.60
C GLU A 33 32.49 -39.23 3.59
N TYR A 34 32.96 -39.88 2.52
CA TYR A 34 32.12 -40.32 1.42
C TYR A 34 30.92 -41.16 1.90
N GLN A 35 31.16 -42.11 2.80
CA GLN A 35 30.13 -43.03 3.29
C GLN A 35 29.05 -42.29 4.09
N ASP A 36 29.44 -41.37 4.97
CA ASP A 36 28.52 -40.57 5.77
C ASP A 36 27.68 -39.63 4.90
N ILE A 37 28.31 -38.99 3.90
CA ILE A 37 27.62 -38.13 2.95
C ILE A 37 26.62 -38.96 2.12
N ASP A 38 27.04 -40.08 1.53
CA ASP A 38 26.17 -40.93 0.71
C ASP A 38 24.99 -41.48 1.53
N LYS A 39 25.23 -41.95 2.75
CA LYS A 39 24.19 -42.42 3.68
C LYS A 39 23.20 -41.31 4.02
N THR A 40 23.71 -40.12 4.34
CA THR A 40 22.85 -38.97 4.69
C THR A 40 22.01 -38.53 3.50
N LEU A 41 22.59 -38.46 2.30
CA LEU A 41 21.87 -38.05 1.09
C LEU A 41 20.86 -39.09 0.63
N ASN A 42 21.16 -40.39 0.77
CA ASN A 42 20.16 -41.44 0.56
C ASN A 42 18.94 -41.20 1.45
N TYR A 43 19.14 -40.97 2.75
CA TYR A 43 18.04 -40.71 3.67
C TYR A 43 17.27 -39.43 3.30
N LEU A 44 17.94 -38.28 3.17
CA LEU A 44 17.28 -36.99 2.93
C LEU A 44 16.58 -36.91 1.56
N VAL A 45 17.23 -37.40 0.50
CA VAL A 45 16.74 -37.22 -0.88
C VAL A 45 15.86 -38.39 -1.33
N LYS A 46 16.25 -39.63 -1.03
CA LYS A 46 15.52 -40.82 -1.51
C LYS A 46 14.39 -41.21 -0.59
N GLU A 47 14.59 -41.19 0.72
CA GLU A 47 13.53 -41.58 1.68
C GLU A 47 12.62 -40.40 2.04
N LEU A 48 13.19 -39.23 2.33
CA LEU A 48 12.41 -38.06 2.78
C LEU A 48 12.01 -37.09 1.66
N HIS A 49 12.52 -37.29 0.44
CA HIS A 49 12.23 -36.43 -0.72
C HIS A 49 12.52 -34.94 -0.51
N ILE A 50 13.52 -34.60 0.31
CA ILE A 50 13.91 -33.23 0.58
C ILE A 50 14.50 -32.60 -0.68
N ASN A 51 14.06 -31.37 -0.98
CA ASN A 51 14.52 -30.64 -2.15
C ASN A 51 16.04 -30.39 -2.10
N ALA A 52 16.74 -30.71 -3.19
CA ALA A 52 18.18 -30.48 -3.32
C ALA A 52 18.61 -29.04 -2.97
N ARG A 53 17.79 -28.02 -3.31
CA ARG A 53 18.08 -26.62 -2.99
C ARG A 53 18.14 -26.34 -1.49
N ASN A 54 17.43 -27.09 -0.66
CA ASN A 54 17.49 -26.94 0.80
C ASN A 54 18.79 -27.56 1.36
N ILE A 55 19.24 -28.67 0.78
CA ILE A 55 20.51 -29.32 1.12
C ILE A 55 21.70 -28.45 0.69
N GLU A 56 21.65 -27.87 -0.52
CA GLU A 56 22.65 -26.92 -1.04
C GLU A 56 22.89 -25.74 -0.09
N LYS A 57 21.84 -25.29 0.62
CA LYS A 57 21.92 -24.18 1.59
C LYS A 57 22.51 -24.57 2.94
N CYS A 58 22.57 -25.86 3.26
CA CYS A 58 23.00 -26.38 4.55
C CYS A 58 24.07 -27.49 4.43
N PRO A 59 25.26 -27.23 3.87
CA PRO A 59 26.30 -28.27 3.69
C PRO A 59 26.64 -29.07 4.95
N SER A 60 26.55 -28.46 6.14
CA SER A 60 26.82 -29.12 7.41
C SER A 60 25.95 -30.34 7.70
N ILE A 61 24.77 -30.45 7.08
CA ILE A 61 23.90 -31.62 7.24
C ILE A 61 24.60 -32.91 6.78
N MET A 62 25.54 -32.82 5.83
CA MET A 62 26.17 -33.97 5.21
C MET A 62 27.39 -34.51 5.98
N TYR A 63 27.95 -33.75 6.92
CA TYR A 63 29.21 -34.16 7.58
C TYR A 63 29.22 -33.96 9.10
N LYS A 64 28.24 -33.25 9.69
CA LYS A 64 28.21 -32.99 11.13
C LYS A 64 27.16 -33.86 11.82
N ALA A 65 27.60 -34.71 12.73
CA ALA A 65 26.72 -35.51 13.61
C ALA A 65 25.62 -36.28 12.85
N VAL A 66 26.00 -36.90 11.73
CA VAL A 66 25.07 -37.56 10.78
C VAL A 66 24.19 -38.64 11.41
N ASN A 67 24.67 -39.27 12.48
CA ASN A 67 23.93 -40.29 13.22
C ASN A 67 22.70 -39.74 13.97
N ASN A 68 22.65 -38.43 14.23
CA ASN A 68 21.52 -37.81 14.94
C ASN A 68 20.33 -37.53 14.01
N ILE A 69 20.56 -37.44 12.69
CA ILE A 69 19.63 -36.87 11.72
C ILE A 69 18.30 -37.62 11.71
N LYS A 70 18.36 -38.96 11.63
CA LYS A 70 17.17 -39.81 11.54
C LYS A 70 16.30 -39.72 12.79
N GLU A 71 16.91 -39.89 13.97
CA GLU A 71 16.18 -39.80 15.26
C GLU A 71 15.53 -38.41 15.44
N ASN A 72 16.27 -37.34 15.13
CA ASN A 72 15.75 -35.98 15.25
C ASN A 72 14.61 -35.73 14.27
N TYR A 73 14.71 -36.19 13.03
CA TYR A 73 13.65 -36.03 12.04
C TYR A 73 12.37 -36.76 12.50
N GLU A 74 12.49 -38.01 12.93
CA GLU A 74 11.38 -38.82 13.45
C GLU A 74 10.71 -38.17 14.68
N PHE A 75 11.49 -37.56 15.57
CA PHE A 75 10.95 -36.79 16.69
C PHE A 75 10.19 -35.53 16.24
N LEU A 76 10.71 -34.79 15.26
CA LEU A 76 10.08 -33.54 14.82
C LEU A 76 8.77 -33.76 14.05
N ILE A 77 8.67 -34.82 13.25
CA ILE A 77 7.43 -35.15 12.53
C ILE A 77 6.33 -35.61 13.49
N THR A 78 6.67 -36.27 14.59
CA THR A 78 5.70 -36.72 15.60
C THR A 78 5.18 -35.57 16.48
N THR A 79 5.89 -34.44 16.51
CA THR A 79 5.62 -33.31 17.41
C THR A 79 4.84 -32.15 16.76
N LYS A 80 4.12 -32.39 15.66
CA LYS A 80 3.33 -31.38 14.92
C LYS A 80 4.13 -30.16 14.44
N ILE A 81 5.45 -30.31 14.29
CA ILE A 81 6.25 -29.30 13.59
C ILE A 81 5.96 -29.38 12.10
N ASN A 82 5.80 -28.23 11.45
CA ASN A 82 5.56 -28.18 10.02
C ASN A 82 6.78 -28.74 9.27
N THR A 83 6.58 -29.74 8.42
CA THR A 83 7.66 -30.39 7.65
C THR A 83 8.44 -29.41 6.79
N GLY A 84 7.78 -28.42 6.18
CA GLY A 84 8.44 -27.36 5.42
C GLY A 84 9.39 -26.49 6.26
N ASN A 85 9.11 -26.33 7.55
CA ASN A 85 10.02 -25.66 8.47
C ASN A 85 11.27 -26.51 8.76
N ILE A 86 11.10 -27.82 8.93
CA ILE A 86 12.21 -28.77 9.11
C ILE A 86 13.11 -28.73 7.87
N GLU A 87 12.52 -28.82 6.68
CA GLU A 87 13.23 -28.78 5.40
C GLU A 87 14.05 -27.49 5.19
N THR A 88 13.54 -26.35 5.67
CA THR A 88 14.25 -25.07 5.55
C THR A 88 15.25 -24.82 6.68
N THR A 89 15.28 -25.68 7.71
CA THR A 89 16.16 -25.57 8.88
C THR A 89 16.96 -26.85 9.16
N LEU A 90 17.40 -27.56 8.12
CA LEU A 90 18.09 -28.86 8.24
C LEU A 90 19.21 -28.93 9.30
N HIS A 91 19.91 -27.82 9.57
CA HIS A 91 20.94 -27.74 10.61
C HIS A 91 20.47 -28.19 12.00
N ILE A 92 19.17 -28.10 12.31
CA ILE A 92 18.64 -28.58 13.60
C ILE A 92 18.77 -30.10 13.76
N LEU A 93 18.76 -30.85 12.65
CA LEU A 93 18.83 -32.32 12.67
C LEU A 93 20.21 -32.83 13.12
N ASN A 94 21.23 -31.96 13.07
CA ASN A 94 22.57 -32.27 13.58
C ASN A 94 22.69 -32.06 15.11
N THR A 95 21.66 -31.56 15.77
CA THR A 95 21.67 -31.30 17.22
C THR A 95 21.72 -32.62 17.98
N ASN A 96 22.34 -32.64 19.16
CA ASN A 96 22.24 -33.80 20.03
C ASN A 96 20.75 -34.10 20.34
N PRO A 97 20.27 -35.35 20.16
CA PRO A 97 18.84 -35.65 20.29
C PRO A 97 18.25 -35.33 21.65
N LYS A 98 19.00 -35.53 22.74
CA LYS A 98 18.58 -35.17 24.09
C LYS A 98 18.37 -33.66 24.21
N ASN A 99 19.35 -32.87 23.78
CA ASN A 99 19.27 -31.41 23.83
C ASN A 99 18.13 -30.86 22.96
N LEU A 100 17.91 -31.44 21.78
CA LEU A 100 16.82 -31.04 20.90
C LEU A 100 15.45 -31.29 21.55
N LYS A 101 15.25 -32.48 22.14
CA LYS A 101 14.03 -32.86 22.86
C LYS A 101 13.79 -31.97 24.08
N GLU A 102 14.83 -31.72 24.87
CA GLU A 102 14.77 -30.83 26.04
C GLU A 102 14.40 -29.40 25.63
N THR A 103 15.07 -28.87 24.60
CA THR A 103 14.80 -27.51 24.09
C THR A 103 13.40 -27.40 23.50
N TYR A 104 12.95 -28.41 22.76
CA TYR A 104 11.57 -28.49 22.25
C TYR A 104 10.56 -28.38 23.40
N ASN A 105 10.71 -29.22 24.43
CA ASN A 105 9.80 -29.22 25.58
C ASN A 105 9.84 -27.88 26.34
N TYR A 106 11.02 -27.30 26.51
CA TYR A 106 11.17 -26.00 27.17
C TYR A 106 10.46 -24.88 26.41
N VAL A 107 10.70 -24.76 25.10
CA VAL A 107 10.08 -23.70 24.29
C VAL A 107 8.58 -23.93 24.15
N LEU A 108 8.14 -25.17 23.98
CA LEU A 108 6.71 -25.50 23.91
C LEU A 108 5.97 -25.05 25.17
N ASN A 109 6.50 -25.37 26.35
CA ASN A 109 5.85 -25.08 27.62
C ASN A 109 5.86 -23.59 27.99
N ASN A 110 6.92 -22.85 27.64
CA ASN A 110 7.08 -21.45 28.05
C ASN A 110 6.64 -20.43 26.99
N TYR A 111 6.72 -20.80 25.71
CA TYR A 111 6.45 -19.90 24.57
C TYR A 111 5.26 -20.35 23.76
N GLY A 112 5.11 -21.66 23.53
CA GLY A 112 4.07 -22.25 22.70
C GLY A 112 4.61 -22.74 21.35
N ILE A 113 3.87 -23.68 20.74
CA ILE A 113 4.25 -24.33 19.47
C ILE A 113 4.36 -23.33 18.31
N GLU A 114 3.62 -22.23 18.35
CA GLU A 114 3.65 -21.17 17.33
C GLU A 114 5.04 -20.54 17.21
N TYR A 115 5.77 -20.39 18.33
CA TYR A 115 7.12 -19.82 18.33
C TYR A 115 8.14 -20.80 17.73
N ILE A 116 7.98 -22.09 17.99
CA ILE A 116 8.84 -23.13 17.39
C ILE A 116 8.60 -23.20 15.89
N ASN A 117 7.35 -23.17 15.43
CA ASN A 117 7.04 -23.15 14.00
C ASN A 117 7.43 -21.84 13.33
N ARG A 118 7.46 -20.71 14.04
CA ARG A 118 7.94 -19.44 13.49
C ARG A 118 9.46 -19.41 13.34
N ILE A 119 10.20 -19.98 14.29
CA ILE A 119 11.67 -19.95 14.34
C ILE A 119 12.20 -21.32 14.79
N THR A 120 12.14 -22.31 13.91
CA THR A 120 12.49 -23.71 14.24
C THR A 120 13.97 -23.90 14.59
N SER A 121 14.84 -23.01 14.09
CA SER A 121 16.26 -22.95 14.48
C SER A 121 16.51 -22.86 15.99
N ILE A 122 15.53 -22.40 16.78
CA ILE A 122 15.65 -22.35 18.25
C ILE A 122 15.94 -23.72 18.86
N LEU A 123 15.50 -24.81 18.22
CA LEU A 123 15.69 -26.19 18.69
C LEU A 123 17.16 -26.65 18.69
N SER A 124 18.04 -25.91 18.00
CA SER A 124 19.49 -26.13 18.05
C SER A 124 20.21 -25.33 19.15
N THR A 125 19.46 -24.55 19.94
CA THR A 125 20.00 -23.65 20.97
C THR A 125 19.89 -24.29 22.35
N SER A 126 20.92 -24.17 23.19
CA SER A 126 20.85 -24.69 24.56
C SER A 126 19.85 -23.92 25.42
N ILE A 127 19.16 -24.63 26.32
CA ILE A 127 18.23 -24.03 27.29
C ILE A 127 18.91 -22.97 28.14
N ASP A 128 20.15 -23.21 28.58
CA ASP A 128 20.89 -22.25 29.40
C ASP A 128 21.09 -20.91 28.68
N ARG A 129 21.37 -20.95 27.37
CA ARG A 129 21.48 -19.74 26.57
C ARG A 129 20.13 -19.01 26.46
N ILE A 130 19.04 -19.74 26.27
CA ILE A 130 17.69 -19.16 26.24
C ILE A 130 17.41 -18.45 27.57
N LYS A 131 17.62 -19.14 28.70
CA LYS A 131 17.42 -18.61 30.06
C LYS A 131 18.27 -17.36 30.36
N GLN A 132 19.53 -17.36 29.93
CA GLN A 132 20.38 -16.18 30.09
C GLN A 132 19.85 -14.96 29.33
N ILE A 133 19.21 -15.18 28.17
CA ILE A 133 18.64 -14.11 27.34
C ILE A 133 17.26 -13.68 27.83
N GLU A 134 16.47 -14.59 28.42
CA GLU A 134 15.23 -14.24 29.14
C GLU A 134 15.49 -13.21 30.23
N GLY A 135 16.67 -13.25 30.89
CA GLY A 135 17.09 -12.23 31.85
C GLY A 135 17.39 -10.84 31.24
N LEU A 136 17.45 -10.71 29.91
CA LEU A 136 17.72 -9.45 29.20
C LEU A 136 16.48 -8.85 28.54
N PHE A 137 15.47 -9.65 28.22
CA PHE A 137 14.29 -9.21 27.46
C PHE A 137 13.00 -9.83 27.99
N ASN A 138 11.97 -8.99 28.12
CA ASN A 138 10.60 -9.46 28.39
C ASN A 138 9.89 -9.91 27.10
N ASP A 139 10.33 -9.44 25.93
CA ASP A 139 9.73 -9.78 24.64
C ASP A 139 10.24 -11.16 24.16
N LYS A 140 9.33 -12.13 24.12
CA LYS A 140 9.59 -13.51 23.69
C LYS A 140 10.19 -13.62 22.28
N SER A 141 9.81 -12.73 21.37
CA SER A 141 10.35 -12.69 20.00
C SER A 141 11.80 -12.23 19.98
N LEU A 142 12.15 -11.23 20.79
CA LEU A 142 13.54 -10.77 20.95
C LEU A 142 14.40 -11.83 21.63
N VAL A 143 13.88 -12.52 22.64
CA VAL A 143 14.60 -13.63 23.30
C VAL A 143 15.02 -14.68 22.27
N ILE A 144 14.06 -15.19 21.49
CA ILE A 144 14.35 -16.21 20.48
C ILE A 144 15.31 -15.68 19.41
N SER A 145 15.13 -14.43 18.96
CA SER A 145 16.00 -13.82 17.94
C SER A 145 17.45 -13.68 18.40
N ALA A 146 17.66 -13.26 19.65
CA ALA A 146 18.98 -13.17 20.24
C ALA A 146 19.57 -14.57 20.53
N ALA A 147 18.74 -15.53 20.95
CA ALA A 147 19.17 -16.89 21.28
C ALA A 147 19.72 -17.64 20.07
N ILE A 148 19.05 -17.55 18.92
CA ILE A 148 19.53 -18.16 17.67
C ILE A 148 20.69 -17.40 17.02
N SER A 149 21.00 -16.18 17.51
CA SER A 149 22.09 -15.39 16.94
C SER A 149 23.44 -16.05 17.20
N ARG A 150 24.41 -15.80 16.32
CA ARG A 150 25.80 -16.28 16.47
C ARG A 150 26.61 -15.44 17.47
N ASN A 151 26.01 -14.41 18.06
CA ASN A 151 26.68 -13.50 18.98
C ASN A 151 26.84 -14.14 20.36
N SER A 152 28.00 -13.95 21.00
CA SER A 152 28.19 -14.34 22.38
C SER A 152 27.27 -13.54 23.32
N MET A 153 27.13 -13.99 24.57
CA MET A 153 26.32 -13.24 25.55
C MET A 153 26.87 -11.84 25.81
N ASP A 154 28.19 -11.68 25.86
CA ASP A 154 28.83 -10.37 26.02
C ASP A 154 28.58 -9.48 24.80
N GLU A 155 28.59 -10.08 23.61
CA GLU A 155 28.30 -9.35 22.39
C GLU A 155 26.84 -8.88 22.34
N ILE A 156 25.89 -9.73 22.74
CA ILE A 156 24.47 -9.35 22.87
C ILE A 156 24.31 -8.19 23.86
N LYS A 157 24.98 -8.23 25.02
CA LYS A 157 24.96 -7.12 26.00
C LYS A 157 25.56 -5.84 25.42
N ARG A 158 26.65 -5.93 24.64
CA ARG A 158 27.24 -4.78 23.93
C ARG A 158 26.29 -4.20 22.89
N ILE A 159 25.63 -5.05 22.10
CA ILE A 159 24.61 -4.62 21.12
C ILE A 159 23.49 -3.83 21.81
N ILE A 160 22.94 -4.35 22.92
CA ILE A 160 21.91 -3.65 23.71
C ILE A 160 22.41 -2.28 24.16
N LYS A 161 23.63 -2.22 24.70
CA LYS A 161 24.25 -0.97 25.16
C LYS A 161 24.39 0.05 24.03
N VAL A 162 24.85 -0.37 22.85
CA VAL A 162 24.99 0.48 21.67
C VAL A 162 23.63 1.01 21.21
N CYS A 163 22.62 0.14 21.11
CA CYS A 163 21.27 0.54 20.71
C CYS A 163 20.67 1.57 21.68
N ASN A 164 20.74 1.29 22.99
CA ASN A 164 20.22 2.18 24.03
C ASN A 164 20.93 3.53 24.04
N LYS A 165 22.27 3.55 23.96
CA LYS A 165 23.06 4.79 23.89
C LYS A 165 22.65 5.68 22.70
N ASN A 166 22.18 5.07 21.62
CA ASN A 166 21.83 5.77 20.38
C ASN A 166 20.32 5.96 20.19
N ASN A 167 19.49 5.65 21.20
CA ASN A 167 18.03 5.71 21.14
C ASN A 167 17.43 4.89 19.98
N ILE A 168 18.00 3.71 19.71
CA ILE A 168 17.55 2.81 18.63
C ILE A 168 16.70 1.69 19.23
N PRO A 169 15.47 1.47 18.73
CA PRO A 169 14.65 0.34 19.14
C PRO A 169 15.36 -1.00 18.87
N ILE A 170 15.38 -1.87 19.88
CA ILE A 170 15.97 -3.21 19.75
C ILE A 170 14.98 -4.08 18.97
N THR A 171 15.30 -4.35 17.70
CA THR A 171 14.54 -5.27 16.82
C THR A 171 15.33 -6.55 16.58
N SER A 172 14.66 -7.64 16.21
CA SER A 172 15.32 -8.92 15.89
C SER A 172 16.48 -8.82 14.89
N SER A 173 16.43 -7.84 13.98
CA SER A 173 17.48 -7.63 12.98
C SER A 173 18.81 -7.14 13.54
N VAL A 174 18.85 -6.49 14.71
CA VAL A 174 20.11 -5.99 15.29
C VAL A 174 21.04 -7.14 15.67
N PHE A 175 20.48 -8.27 16.12
CA PHE A 175 21.26 -9.46 16.49
C PHE A 175 21.86 -10.21 15.28
N LYS A 176 21.61 -9.73 14.05
CA LYS A 176 22.30 -10.22 12.85
C LYS A 176 23.69 -9.58 12.65
N LYS A 177 24.05 -8.64 13.52
CA LYS A 177 25.27 -7.83 13.45
C LYS A 177 26.02 -7.87 14.78
N THR A 178 27.30 -7.50 14.74
CA THR A 178 28.07 -7.18 15.93
C THR A 178 27.80 -5.74 16.35
N SER A 179 28.09 -5.41 17.60
CA SER A 179 28.05 -4.07 18.16
C SER A 179 28.89 -3.08 17.37
N GLU A 180 30.12 -3.46 16.97
CA GLU A 180 30.98 -2.63 16.11
C GLU A 180 30.30 -2.34 14.75
N GLU A 181 29.73 -3.36 14.12
CA GLU A 181 29.05 -3.19 12.84
C GLU A 181 27.79 -2.33 12.96
N ILE A 182 27.06 -2.46 14.07
CA ILE A 182 25.92 -1.58 14.38
C ILE A 182 26.39 -0.13 14.52
N GLU A 183 27.49 0.15 15.23
CA GLU A 183 28.03 1.50 15.35
C GLU A 183 28.40 2.11 13.99
N ARG A 184 29.01 1.30 13.09
CA ARG A 184 29.29 1.73 11.72
C ARG A 184 28.01 2.04 10.94
N ILE A 185 27.01 1.17 11.00
CA ILE A 185 25.71 1.37 10.36
C ILE A 185 25.05 2.67 10.86
N ILE A 186 25.07 2.91 12.17
CA ILE A 186 24.52 4.12 12.79
C ILE A 186 25.20 5.38 12.25
N LYS A 187 26.54 5.35 12.16
CA LYS A 187 27.33 6.47 11.63
C LYS A 187 26.92 6.78 10.19
N VAL A 188 26.93 5.78 9.30
CA VAL A 188 26.56 5.93 7.89
C VAL A 188 25.14 6.48 7.74
N CYS A 189 24.17 5.94 8.49
CA CYS A 189 22.79 6.40 8.43
C CYS A 189 22.66 7.86 8.88
N ARG A 190 23.31 8.27 9.97
CA ARG A 190 23.26 9.65 10.49
C ARG A 190 23.89 10.65 9.52
N GLU A 191 25.06 10.33 8.98
CA GLU A 191 25.76 11.18 7.99
C GLU A 191 24.92 11.42 6.73
N ASN A 192 23.99 10.51 6.44
CA ASN A 192 23.12 10.59 5.25
C ASN A 192 21.66 10.93 5.57
N ASN A 193 21.33 11.33 6.81
CA ASN A 193 19.97 11.64 7.27
C ASN A 193 18.96 10.50 7.02
N ILE A 194 19.38 9.25 7.19
CA ILE A 194 18.55 8.06 6.98
C ILE A 194 17.96 7.59 8.31
N PRO A 195 16.64 7.37 8.38
CA PRO A 195 16.01 6.78 9.55
C PRO A 195 16.57 5.38 9.86
N ILE A 196 17.07 5.20 11.10
CA ILE A 196 17.63 3.93 11.57
C ILE A 196 16.47 3.00 11.95
N THR A 197 15.97 2.26 10.97
CA THR A 197 14.89 1.27 11.14
C THR A 197 15.47 -0.15 11.17
N GLY A 198 14.68 -1.15 11.58
CA GLY A 198 15.12 -2.54 11.59
C GLY A 198 15.68 -3.05 10.25
N SER A 199 15.26 -2.48 9.13
CA SER A 199 15.67 -2.87 7.78
C SER A 199 17.16 -2.63 7.50
N VAL A 200 17.77 -1.56 8.05
CA VAL A 200 19.18 -1.22 7.78
C VAL A 200 20.12 -2.30 8.31
N PHE A 201 19.77 -2.93 9.44
CA PHE A 201 20.56 -4.00 10.07
C PHE A 201 20.51 -5.33 9.29
N HIS A 202 19.80 -5.41 8.17
CA HIS A 202 19.93 -6.53 7.24
C HIS A 202 21.17 -6.40 6.35
N LYS A 203 21.79 -5.22 6.26
CA LYS A 203 22.96 -4.94 5.44
C LYS A 203 24.17 -4.63 6.28
N THR A 204 25.35 -4.67 5.66
CA THR A 204 26.57 -4.13 6.27
C THR A 204 26.64 -2.63 6.06
N ALA A 205 27.46 -1.92 6.84
CA ALA A 205 27.70 -0.49 6.65
C ALA A 205 28.18 -0.18 5.21
N GLU A 206 29.13 -0.97 4.70
CA GLU A 206 29.63 -0.85 3.32
C GLU A 206 28.51 -1.03 2.27
N GLU A 207 27.64 -2.01 2.47
CA GLU A 207 26.53 -2.24 1.54
C GLU A 207 25.48 -1.13 1.62
N ILE A 208 25.25 -0.57 2.80
CA ILE A 208 24.39 0.61 2.97
C ILE A 208 24.97 1.81 2.21
N GLU A 209 26.27 2.08 2.31
CA GLU A 209 26.92 3.17 1.55
C GLU A 209 26.73 3.00 0.03
N LYS A 210 26.90 1.79 -0.49
CA LYS A 210 26.65 1.48 -1.91
C LYS A 210 25.19 1.73 -2.29
N ILE A 211 24.25 1.25 -1.48
CA ILE A 211 22.81 1.47 -1.70
C ILE A 211 22.48 2.97 -1.71
N ILE A 212 23.02 3.74 -0.76
CA ILE A 212 22.82 5.19 -0.69
C ILE A 212 23.31 5.88 -1.96
N LYS A 213 24.51 5.52 -2.42
CA LYS A 213 25.10 6.06 -3.64
C LYS A 213 24.19 5.81 -4.84
N VAL A 214 23.79 4.55 -5.06
CA VAL A 214 22.88 4.18 -6.17
C VAL A 214 21.56 4.95 -6.07
N CYS A 215 20.95 5.05 -4.89
CA CYS A 215 19.68 5.77 -4.73
C CYS A 215 19.84 7.27 -5.03
N LYS A 216 20.91 7.92 -4.55
CA LYS A 216 21.17 9.35 -4.78
C LYS A 216 21.41 9.64 -6.26
N GLU A 217 22.26 8.86 -6.92
CA GLU A 217 22.57 9.02 -8.35
C GLU A 217 21.31 8.88 -9.25
N ASN A 218 20.32 8.12 -8.77
CA ASN A 218 19.10 7.84 -9.51
C ASN A 218 17.88 8.63 -9.01
N ASN A 219 18.05 9.60 -8.10
CA ASN A 219 16.98 10.39 -7.48
C ASN A 219 15.87 9.54 -6.85
N ILE A 220 16.26 8.47 -6.15
CA ILE A 220 15.33 7.54 -5.49
C ILE A 220 15.26 7.84 -4.00
N SER A 221 14.05 7.91 -3.48
CA SER A 221 13.82 8.05 -2.04
C SER A 221 14.28 6.81 -1.28
N ILE A 222 15.15 7.03 -0.29
CA ILE A 222 15.72 5.96 0.55
C ILE A 222 14.71 5.61 1.64
N THR A 223 13.90 4.59 1.37
CA THR A 223 12.93 4.03 2.32
C THR A 223 13.41 2.68 2.85
N GLY A 224 12.80 2.15 3.92
CA GLY A 224 13.22 0.86 4.48
C GLY A 224 13.23 -0.31 3.47
N SER A 225 12.42 -0.25 2.41
CA SER A 225 12.33 -1.33 1.42
C SER A 225 13.60 -1.51 0.60
N VAL A 226 14.39 -0.44 0.38
CA VAL A 226 15.64 -0.52 -0.39
C VAL A 226 16.69 -1.38 0.32
N PHE A 227 16.73 -1.36 1.66
CA PHE A 227 17.66 -2.15 2.46
C PHE A 227 17.33 -3.65 2.51
N HIS A 228 16.22 -4.07 1.89
CA HIS A 228 15.97 -5.50 1.63
C HIS A 228 16.70 -6.01 0.40
N LYS A 229 17.29 -5.13 -0.43
CA LYS A 229 17.98 -5.44 -1.68
C LYS A 229 19.46 -5.04 -1.61
N THR A 230 20.29 -5.68 -2.42
CA THR A 230 21.69 -5.24 -2.58
C THR A 230 21.74 -4.04 -3.53
N ALA A 231 22.84 -3.28 -3.52
CA ALA A 231 23.05 -2.18 -4.46
C ALA A 231 22.94 -2.65 -5.92
N GLU A 232 23.56 -3.80 -6.25
CA GLU A 232 23.48 -4.41 -7.58
C GLU A 232 22.03 -4.77 -7.98
N GLU A 233 21.25 -5.32 -7.06
CA GLU A 233 19.86 -5.66 -7.34
C GLU A 233 18.99 -4.41 -7.49
N ILE A 234 19.27 -3.34 -6.76
CA ILE A 234 18.61 -2.04 -6.93
C ILE A 234 18.89 -1.47 -8.32
N GLU A 235 20.14 -1.51 -8.80
CA GLU A 235 20.49 -1.05 -10.15
C GLU A 235 19.71 -1.81 -11.24
N LYS A 236 19.62 -3.14 -11.13
CA LYS A 236 18.83 -3.97 -12.05
C LYS A 236 17.35 -3.61 -12.01
N ILE A 237 16.79 -3.39 -10.81
CA ILE A 237 15.39 -2.96 -10.65
C ILE A 237 15.16 -1.60 -11.34
N ILE A 238 16.07 -0.65 -11.17
CA ILE A 238 16.00 0.68 -11.79
C ILE A 238 16.01 0.57 -13.32
N GLU A 239 16.91 -0.24 -13.86
CA GLU A 239 17.01 -0.47 -15.30
C GLU A 239 15.70 -1.04 -15.87
N VAL A 240 15.16 -2.10 -15.25
CA VAL A 240 13.91 -2.72 -15.67
C VAL A 240 12.74 -1.72 -15.61
N CYS A 241 12.64 -0.93 -14.54
CA CYS A 241 11.60 0.08 -14.40
C CYS A 241 11.71 1.18 -15.47
N ARG A 242 12.91 1.73 -15.70
CA ARG A 242 13.14 2.78 -16.72
C ARG A 242 12.85 2.28 -18.13
N LYS A 243 13.34 1.09 -18.49
CA LYS A 243 13.08 0.45 -19.79
C LYS A 243 11.58 0.29 -20.08
N ASN A 244 10.77 0.15 -19.03
CA ASN A 244 9.33 -0.04 -19.14
C ASN A 244 8.50 1.20 -18.79
N ASN A 245 9.12 2.37 -18.59
CA ASN A 245 8.48 3.62 -18.17
C ASN A 245 7.63 3.48 -16.90
N ILE A 246 8.15 2.74 -15.90
CA ILE A 246 7.47 2.49 -14.64
C ILE A 246 8.00 3.43 -13.57
N PRO A 247 7.11 4.13 -12.83
CA PRO A 247 7.52 4.92 -11.67
C PRO A 247 8.20 4.06 -10.60
N ILE A 248 9.39 4.47 -10.16
CA ILE A 248 10.17 3.78 -9.14
C ILE A 248 9.64 4.17 -7.76
N THR A 249 8.59 3.48 -7.30
CA THR A 249 8.00 3.64 -5.96
C THR A 249 8.63 2.69 -4.97
N SER A 250 8.50 2.93 -3.66
CA SER A 250 9.04 2.04 -2.62
C SER A 250 8.63 0.56 -2.77
N SER A 251 7.44 0.30 -3.33
CA SER A 251 6.90 -1.04 -3.52
C SER A 251 7.68 -1.90 -4.53
N VAL A 252 8.38 -1.30 -5.50
CA VAL A 252 9.17 -2.08 -6.48
C VAL A 252 10.30 -2.85 -5.80
N PHE A 253 10.89 -2.27 -4.74
CA PHE A 253 11.99 -2.89 -3.98
C PHE A 253 11.55 -4.07 -3.10
N HIS A 254 10.25 -4.37 -3.01
CA HIS A 254 9.77 -5.63 -2.45
C HIS A 254 9.98 -6.82 -3.39
N LYS A 255 10.25 -6.59 -4.69
CA LYS A 255 10.44 -7.62 -5.71
C LYS A 255 11.86 -7.61 -6.26
N THR A 256 12.28 -8.71 -6.87
CA THR A 256 13.51 -8.76 -7.66
C THR A 256 13.28 -8.17 -9.05
N ALA A 257 14.34 -7.81 -9.76
CA ALA A 257 14.25 -7.36 -11.15
C ALA A 257 13.54 -8.42 -12.04
N GLU A 258 13.83 -9.70 -11.83
CA GLU A 258 13.18 -10.81 -12.54
C GLU A 258 11.67 -10.88 -12.26
N ASP A 259 11.28 -10.76 -10.99
CA ASP A 259 9.86 -10.77 -10.61
C ASP A 259 9.11 -9.56 -11.16
N ILE A 260 9.75 -8.38 -11.18
CA ILE A 260 9.19 -7.18 -11.79
C ILE A 260 8.93 -7.40 -13.27
N GLU A 261 9.87 -8.00 -14.03
CA GLU A 261 9.64 -8.31 -15.45
C GLU A 261 8.45 -9.24 -15.67
N LYS A 262 8.31 -10.28 -14.83
CA LYS A 262 7.16 -11.19 -14.89
C LYS A 262 5.84 -10.45 -14.63
N ILE A 263 5.81 -9.60 -13.60
CA ILE A 263 4.66 -8.75 -13.25
C ILE A 263 4.29 -7.84 -14.43
N ILE A 264 5.27 -7.17 -15.04
CA ILE A 264 5.06 -6.29 -16.20
C ILE A 264 4.43 -7.04 -17.36
N LYS A 265 4.93 -8.25 -17.67
CA LYS A 265 4.38 -9.09 -18.75
C LYS A 265 2.91 -9.43 -18.49
N VAL A 266 2.57 -9.85 -17.27
CA VAL A 266 1.19 -10.17 -16.89
C VAL A 266 0.29 -8.93 -16.98
N CYS A 267 0.72 -7.78 -16.45
CA CYS A 267 -0.08 -6.55 -16.48
C CYS A 267 -0.30 -6.05 -17.91
N LYS A 268 0.75 -6.01 -18.76
CA LYS A 268 0.64 -5.60 -20.17
C LYS A 268 -0.29 -6.51 -20.96
N LYS A 269 -0.17 -7.84 -20.80
CA LYS A 269 -1.06 -8.83 -21.43
C LYS A 269 -2.53 -8.59 -21.09
N ASN A 270 -2.81 -8.04 -19.91
CA ASN A 270 -4.15 -7.86 -19.38
C ASN A 270 -4.63 -6.39 -19.43
N ASN A 271 -3.91 -5.49 -20.07
CA ASN A 271 -4.20 -4.05 -20.15
C ASN A 271 -4.35 -3.37 -18.77
N ILE A 272 -3.50 -3.76 -17.82
CA ILE A 272 -3.50 -3.22 -16.45
C ILE A 272 -2.35 -2.23 -16.28
N PRO A 273 -2.60 -1.03 -15.75
CA PRO A 273 -1.55 -0.08 -15.41
C PRO A 273 -0.56 -0.67 -14.40
N VAL A 274 0.72 -0.65 -14.75
CA VAL A 274 1.81 -1.13 -13.87
C VAL A 274 2.11 -0.06 -12.82
N THR A 275 1.30 -0.03 -11.77
CA THR A 275 1.36 0.98 -10.70
C THR A 275 1.49 0.33 -9.33
N GLY A 276 2.05 1.07 -8.36
CA GLY A 276 2.69 0.58 -7.13
C GLY A 276 2.12 -0.67 -6.45
N ASN A 277 0.80 -0.82 -6.34
CA ASN A 277 0.17 -1.94 -5.64
C ASN A 277 0.34 -3.30 -6.35
N VAL A 278 0.57 -3.35 -7.67
CA VAL A 278 0.83 -4.62 -8.36
C VAL A 278 2.11 -5.29 -7.85
N PHE A 279 3.09 -4.50 -7.41
CA PHE A 279 4.36 -5.00 -6.86
C PHE A 279 4.23 -5.57 -5.44
N LEU A 280 3.05 -5.49 -4.82
CA LEU A 280 2.75 -6.20 -3.57
C LEU A 280 2.42 -7.68 -3.82
N LYS A 281 2.26 -8.10 -5.08
CA LYS A 281 1.82 -9.43 -5.50
C LYS A 281 2.83 -10.12 -6.39
N THR A 282 2.83 -11.45 -6.43
CA THR A 282 3.53 -12.21 -7.45
C THR A 282 2.78 -12.14 -8.78
N ALA A 283 3.44 -12.50 -9.88
CA ALA A 283 2.79 -12.60 -11.19
C ALA A 283 1.60 -13.58 -11.18
N GLU A 284 1.74 -14.71 -10.48
CA GLU A 284 0.68 -15.71 -10.31
C GLU A 284 -0.51 -15.17 -9.50
N GLU A 285 -0.24 -14.49 -8.37
CA GLU A 285 -1.31 -13.86 -7.58
C GLU A 285 -2.06 -12.80 -8.39
N ILE A 286 -1.36 -12.02 -9.22
CA ILE A 286 -1.97 -11.03 -10.11
C ILE A 286 -2.91 -11.72 -11.10
N GLU A 287 -2.51 -12.82 -11.75
CA GLU A 287 -3.37 -13.56 -12.66
C GLU A 287 -4.64 -14.08 -11.98
N ASN A 288 -4.50 -14.62 -10.76
CA ASN A 288 -5.63 -15.09 -9.96
C ASN A 288 -6.58 -13.96 -9.59
N ILE A 289 -6.06 -12.79 -9.19
CA ILE A 289 -6.87 -11.59 -8.90
C ILE A 289 -7.63 -11.13 -10.15
N ILE A 290 -6.96 -11.07 -11.31
CA ILE A 290 -7.57 -10.67 -12.59
C ILE A 290 -8.72 -11.60 -12.95
N LYS A 291 -8.52 -12.91 -12.80
CA LYS A 291 -9.54 -13.93 -13.07
C LYS A 291 -10.79 -13.69 -12.23
N VAL A 292 -10.63 -13.60 -10.90
CA VAL A 292 -11.74 -13.36 -9.96
C VAL A 292 -12.48 -12.06 -10.28
N CYS A 293 -11.74 -10.98 -10.57
CA CYS A 293 -12.35 -9.70 -10.92
C CYS A 293 -13.16 -9.78 -12.21
N ARG A 294 -12.63 -10.41 -13.27
CA ARG A 294 -13.34 -10.56 -14.56
C ARG A 294 -14.59 -11.42 -14.43
N GLU A 295 -14.51 -12.56 -13.75
CA GLU A 295 -15.65 -13.45 -13.52
C GLU A 295 -16.79 -12.75 -12.76
N ASN A 296 -16.47 -11.74 -11.97
CA ASN A 296 -17.45 -10.98 -11.17
C ASN A 296 -17.74 -9.58 -11.72
N ASN A 297 -17.27 -9.24 -12.93
CA ASN A 297 -17.43 -7.92 -13.56
C ASN A 297 -16.94 -6.75 -12.67
N ILE A 298 -15.86 -6.96 -11.93
CA ILE A 298 -15.25 -5.96 -11.04
C ILE A 298 -14.18 -5.16 -11.78
N PRO A 299 -14.20 -3.81 -11.70
CA PRO A 299 -13.14 -2.97 -12.23
C PRO A 299 -11.78 -3.29 -11.58
N ILE A 300 -10.79 -3.63 -12.41
CA ILE A 300 -9.42 -3.93 -11.95
C ILE A 300 -8.69 -2.61 -11.71
N THR A 301 -8.84 -2.07 -10.51
CA THR A 301 -8.18 -0.84 -10.04
C THR A 301 -6.97 -1.16 -9.17
N GLY A 302 -6.09 -0.19 -8.93
CA GLY A 302 -4.90 -0.41 -8.09
C GLY A 302 -5.21 -0.97 -6.69
N SER A 303 -6.39 -0.69 -6.13
CA SER A 303 -6.76 -1.15 -4.78
C SER A 303 -7.06 -2.65 -4.71
N VAL A 304 -7.44 -3.33 -5.82
CA VAL A 304 -7.69 -4.79 -5.77
C VAL A 304 -6.43 -5.56 -5.41
N PHE A 305 -5.25 -5.06 -5.81
CA PHE A 305 -3.95 -5.69 -5.53
C PHE A 305 -3.50 -5.53 -4.07
N LEU A 306 -4.25 -4.79 -3.24
CA LEU A 306 -4.06 -4.79 -1.79
C LEU A 306 -4.61 -6.05 -1.11
N LYS A 307 -5.29 -6.92 -1.86
CA LYS A 307 -5.99 -8.10 -1.35
C LYS A 307 -5.55 -9.35 -2.12
N THR A 308 -5.75 -10.51 -1.51
CA THR A 308 -5.59 -11.81 -2.20
C THR A 308 -6.86 -12.10 -3.00
N SER A 309 -6.80 -13.02 -3.98
CA SER A 309 -7.97 -13.48 -4.71
C SER A 309 -9.06 -14.03 -3.77
N GLU A 310 -8.67 -14.83 -2.77
CA GLU A 310 -9.58 -15.37 -1.75
C GLU A 310 -10.28 -14.26 -0.95
N GLU A 311 -9.53 -13.22 -0.56
CA GLU A 311 -10.12 -12.11 0.19
C GLU A 311 -11.05 -11.27 -0.69
N ILE A 312 -10.73 -11.10 -1.97
CA ILE A 312 -11.61 -10.44 -2.94
C ILE A 312 -12.93 -11.20 -3.09
N GLU A 313 -12.92 -12.54 -3.18
CA GLU A 313 -14.13 -13.35 -3.23
C GLU A 313 -15.00 -13.16 -1.98
N LYS A 314 -14.39 -13.16 -0.79
CA LYS A 314 -15.09 -12.89 0.46
C LYS A 314 -15.73 -11.50 0.47
N ILE A 315 -14.99 -10.48 0.00
CA ILE A 315 -15.50 -9.11 -0.14
C ILE A 315 -16.70 -9.08 -1.10
N ILE A 316 -16.59 -9.69 -2.28
CA ILE A 316 -17.67 -9.74 -3.28
C ILE A 316 -18.92 -10.37 -2.67
N LYS A 317 -18.78 -11.49 -1.95
CA LYS A 317 -19.90 -12.17 -1.29
C LYS A 317 -20.61 -11.25 -0.31
N VAL A 318 -19.87 -10.59 0.58
CA VAL A 318 -20.44 -9.65 1.57
C VAL A 318 -21.16 -8.49 0.87
N CYS A 319 -20.60 -7.95 -0.21
CA CYS A 319 -21.22 -6.84 -0.92
C CYS A 319 -22.52 -7.25 -1.63
N LYS A 320 -22.52 -8.42 -2.28
CA LYS A 320 -23.72 -8.98 -2.95
C LYS A 320 -24.84 -9.26 -1.94
N GLU A 321 -24.52 -9.86 -0.79
CA GLU A 321 -25.49 -10.13 0.28
C GLU A 321 -26.16 -8.86 0.82
N ASN A 322 -25.46 -7.72 0.78
CA ASN A 322 -25.94 -6.45 1.32
C ASN A 322 -26.33 -5.44 0.23
N ASN A 323 -26.38 -5.85 -1.05
CA ASN A 323 -26.68 -4.99 -2.20
C ASN A 323 -25.77 -3.72 -2.30
N ILE A 324 -24.49 -3.87 -1.96
CA ILE A 324 -23.52 -2.77 -1.96
C ILE A 324 -22.76 -2.75 -3.29
N PRO A 325 -22.67 -1.58 -3.97
CA PRO A 325 -21.83 -1.43 -5.15
C PRO A 325 -20.35 -1.67 -4.84
N ILE A 326 -19.72 -2.57 -5.61
CA ILE A 326 -18.30 -2.90 -5.45
C ILE A 326 -17.48 -1.84 -6.20
N THR A 327 -16.89 -0.92 -5.43
CA THR A 327 -16.03 0.16 -5.92
C THR A 327 -14.61 -0.01 -5.42
N GLY A 328 -13.64 0.69 -6.01
CA GLY A 328 -12.22 0.57 -5.64
C GLY A 328 -11.95 0.73 -4.13
N ASN A 329 -12.68 1.61 -3.44
CA ASN A 329 -12.47 1.90 -2.01
C ASN A 329 -12.78 0.71 -1.10
N ILE A 330 -13.64 -0.22 -1.52
CA ILE A 330 -14.02 -1.36 -0.69
C ILE A 330 -12.81 -2.27 -0.43
N PHE A 331 -11.89 -2.36 -1.40
CA PHE A 331 -10.67 -3.18 -1.31
C PHE A 331 -9.59 -2.57 -0.40
N LEU A 332 -9.82 -1.37 0.16
CA LEU A 332 -9.02 -0.84 1.25
C LEU A 332 -9.27 -1.60 2.56
N LYS A 333 -10.43 -2.26 2.69
CA LYS A 333 -10.87 -2.96 3.92
C LYS A 333 -10.91 -4.47 3.71
N THR A 334 -10.79 -5.23 4.81
CA THR A 334 -11.05 -6.67 4.78
C THR A 334 -12.56 -6.92 4.78
N SER A 335 -12.98 -8.10 4.34
CA SER A 335 -14.35 -8.61 4.44
C SER A 335 -14.89 -8.56 5.86
N LYS A 336 -14.04 -8.82 6.87
CA LYS A 336 -14.38 -8.69 8.29
C LYS A 336 -14.68 -7.23 8.66
N ASP A 337 -13.83 -6.29 8.22
CA ASP A 337 -14.02 -4.87 8.53
C ASP A 337 -15.22 -4.30 7.79
N ILE A 338 -15.45 -4.71 6.54
CA ILE A 338 -16.64 -4.33 5.76
C ILE A 338 -17.91 -4.75 6.50
N LYS A 339 -18.00 -5.99 7.01
CA LYS A 339 -19.15 -6.44 7.81
C LYS A 339 -19.40 -5.55 9.02
N LYS A 340 -18.34 -5.14 9.73
CA LYS A 340 -18.45 -4.22 10.88
C LYS A 340 -18.95 -2.84 10.43
N ILE A 341 -18.39 -2.29 9.36
CA ILE A 341 -18.79 -1.00 8.80
C ILE A 341 -20.28 -1.01 8.39
N ILE A 342 -20.71 -2.07 7.70
CA ILE A 342 -22.11 -2.25 7.30
C ILE A 342 -23.02 -2.26 8.52
N LYS A 343 -22.66 -3.03 9.56
CA LYS A 343 -23.42 -3.11 10.81
C LYS A 343 -23.60 -1.72 11.45
N VAL A 344 -22.51 -0.98 11.63
CA VAL A 344 -22.55 0.39 12.20
C VAL A 344 -23.43 1.31 11.36
N CYS A 345 -23.32 1.24 10.02
CA CYS A 345 -24.14 2.07 9.14
C CYS A 345 -25.63 1.74 9.25
N ILE A 346 -26.00 0.46 9.27
CA ILE A 346 -27.40 0.03 9.40
C ILE A 346 -27.97 0.45 10.75
N GLU A 347 -27.25 0.21 11.85
CA GLU A 347 -27.69 0.56 13.21
C GLU A 347 -27.94 2.07 13.38
N ASN A 348 -27.22 2.90 12.61
CA ASN A 348 -27.33 4.35 12.66
C ASN A 348 -28.09 4.95 11.47
N ASN A 349 -28.78 4.14 10.65
CA ASN A 349 -29.52 4.56 9.46
C ASN A 349 -28.70 5.39 8.46
N ILE A 350 -27.42 5.06 8.31
CA ILE A 350 -26.49 5.74 7.40
C ILE A 350 -26.46 5.05 6.04
N PRO A 351 -26.62 5.80 4.93
CA PRO A 351 -26.44 5.25 3.58
C PRO A 351 -25.00 4.75 3.36
N ILE A 352 -24.88 3.48 2.93
CA ILE A 352 -23.59 2.84 2.66
C ILE A 352 -23.08 3.31 1.30
N THR A 353 -22.41 4.46 1.30
CA THR A 353 -21.76 5.05 0.13
C THR A 353 -20.29 4.62 0.05
N SER A 354 -19.63 4.81 -1.11
CA SER A 354 -18.23 4.41 -1.29
C SER A 354 -17.24 5.10 -0.32
N SER A 355 -17.61 6.24 0.26
CA SER A 355 -16.75 7.00 1.18
C SER A 355 -16.68 6.41 2.59
N VAL A 356 -17.68 5.65 3.04
CA VAL A 356 -17.62 5.00 4.37
C VAL A 356 -16.45 4.03 4.47
N PHE A 357 -16.06 3.41 3.34
CA PHE A 357 -14.94 2.48 3.27
C PHE A 357 -13.55 3.14 3.35
N TYR A 358 -13.47 4.48 3.39
CA TYR A 358 -12.24 5.15 3.79
C TYR A 358 -11.98 5.06 5.30
N LYS A 359 -13.01 4.76 6.10
CA LYS A 359 -12.98 4.80 7.56
C LYS A 359 -13.07 3.41 8.18
N THR A 360 -12.58 3.27 9.41
CA THR A 360 -12.86 2.08 10.22
C THR A 360 -14.25 2.19 10.83
N ALA A 361 -14.79 1.08 11.36
CA ALA A 361 -16.07 1.11 12.07
C ALA A 361 -16.03 2.07 13.28
N GLU A 362 -14.91 2.08 14.02
CA GLU A 362 -14.69 2.98 15.15
C GLU A 362 -14.65 4.46 14.72
N ASP A 363 -13.96 4.77 13.62
CA ASP A 363 -13.93 6.14 13.08
C ASP A 363 -15.33 6.60 12.65
N ILE A 364 -16.13 5.70 12.05
CA ILE A 364 -17.51 6.00 11.65
C ILE A 364 -18.37 6.34 12.86
N GLU A 365 -18.28 5.56 13.94
CA GLU A 365 -18.99 5.84 15.20
C GLU A 365 -18.62 7.22 15.78
N LYS A 366 -17.33 7.56 15.80
CA LYS A 366 -16.86 8.88 16.23
C LYS A 366 -17.41 10.00 15.34
N ILE A 367 -17.39 9.82 14.02
CA ILE A 367 -17.94 10.78 13.05
C ILE A 367 -19.46 10.96 13.24
N ILE A 368 -20.20 9.87 13.45
CA ILE A 368 -21.65 9.92 13.70
C ILE A 368 -21.93 10.72 14.98
N LYS A 369 -21.20 10.45 16.06
CA LYS A 369 -21.33 11.16 17.34
C LYS A 369 -21.13 12.67 17.15
N VAL A 370 -20.02 13.08 16.53
CA VAL A 370 -19.73 14.49 16.27
C VAL A 370 -20.83 15.14 15.43
N CYS A 371 -21.30 14.46 14.38
CA CYS A 371 -22.38 14.99 13.54
C CYS A 371 -23.70 15.17 14.32
N ILE A 372 -24.09 14.19 15.14
CA ILE A 372 -25.32 14.25 15.93
C ILE A 372 -25.24 15.38 16.97
N GLU A 373 -24.15 15.46 17.73
CA GLU A 373 -23.94 16.51 18.75
C GLU A 373 -23.99 17.92 18.15
N ASN A 374 -23.59 18.06 16.89
CA ASN A 374 -23.52 19.33 16.19
C ASN A 374 -24.69 19.57 15.21
N ASN A 375 -25.70 18.71 15.20
CA ASN A 375 -26.84 18.75 14.27
C ASN A 375 -26.45 18.82 12.78
N ILE A 376 -25.43 18.07 12.39
CA ILE A 376 -24.91 18.01 11.02
C ILE A 376 -25.49 16.81 10.27
N PRO A 377 -26.02 17.00 9.04
CA PRO A 377 -26.46 15.90 8.19
C PRO A 377 -25.31 14.95 7.84
N ILE A 378 -25.48 13.66 8.15
CA ILE A 378 -24.48 12.62 7.89
C ILE A 378 -24.57 12.21 6.41
N THR A 379 -23.83 12.93 5.57
CA THR A 379 -23.73 12.65 4.13
C THR A 379 -22.42 11.94 3.80
N GLY A 380 -22.29 11.37 2.59
CA GLY A 380 -21.05 10.71 2.18
C GLY A 380 -19.77 11.57 2.31
N SER A 381 -19.91 12.89 2.24
CA SER A 381 -18.79 13.85 2.36
C SER A 381 -18.11 13.85 3.74
N VAL A 382 -18.85 13.64 4.84
CA VAL A 382 -18.25 13.66 6.20
C VAL A 382 -17.24 12.53 6.38
N PHE A 383 -17.46 11.38 5.74
CA PHE A 383 -16.55 10.24 5.79
C PHE A 383 -15.25 10.43 5.01
N LEU A 384 -15.07 11.57 4.33
CA LEU A 384 -13.79 11.97 3.76
C LEU A 384 -12.85 12.54 4.82
N LYS A 385 -13.36 12.92 6.01
CA LYS A 385 -12.62 13.58 7.09
C LYS A 385 -12.55 12.74 8.36
N THR A 386 -11.61 13.04 9.24
CA THR A 386 -11.58 12.49 10.61
C THR A 386 -12.60 13.23 11.47
N SER A 387 -12.99 12.67 12.63
CA SER A 387 -13.87 13.37 13.57
C SER A 387 -13.28 14.69 14.04
N GLU A 388 -11.97 14.72 14.33
CA GLU A 388 -11.24 15.93 14.72
C GLU A 388 -11.25 17.01 13.63
N GLU A 389 -11.09 16.61 12.37
CA GLU A 389 -11.13 17.55 11.25
C GLU A 389 -12.55 18.08 10.99
N ILE A 390 -13.58 17.26 11.22
CA ILE A 390 -14.98 17.70 11.15
C ILE A 390 -15.27 18.75 12.21
N GLU A 391 -14.82 18.55 13.46
CA GLU A 391 -14.99 19.52 14.55
C GLU A 391 -14.37 20.87 14.20
N LYS A 392 -13.13 20.87 13.68
CA LYS A 392 -12.47 22.10 13.22
C LYS A 392 -13.22 22.79 12.08
N ILE A 393 -13.72 22.03 11.10
CA ILE A 393 -14.53 22.61 10.00
C ILE A 393 -15.81 23.25 10.56
N ILE A 394 -16.47 22.60 11.54
CA ILE A 394 -17.68 23.11 12.19
C ILE A 394 -17.39 24.41 12.93
N GLU A 395 -16.28 24.48 13.68
CA GLU A 395 -15.83 25.67 14.39
C GLU A 395 -15.62 26.84 13.42
N VAL A 396 -14.79 26.64 12.38
CA VAL A 396 -14.53 27.66 11.34
C VAL A 396 -15.84 28.14 10.70
N CYS A 397 -16.76 27.23 10.38
CA CYS A 397 -18.04 27.61 9.79
C CYS A 397 -18.91 28.44 10.76
N ARG A 398 -18.97 28.06 12.04
CA ARG A 398 -19.78 28.77 13.06
C ARG A 398 -19.25 30.18 13.33
N GLU A 399 -17.95 30.33 13.53
CA GLU A 399 -17.30 31.63 13.74
C GLU A 399 -17.56 32.59 12.58
N ASN A 400 -17.66 32.04 11.36
CA ASN A 400 -17.87 32.80 10.15
C ASN A 400 -19.35 32.89 9.70
N ASN A 401 -20.29 32.37 10.50
CA ASN A 401 -21.73 32.32 10.20
C ASN A 401 -22.04 31.64 8.85
N ILE A 402 -21.31 30.57 8.52
CA ILE A 402 -21.47 29.79 7.29
C ILE A 402 -22.35 28.57 7.55
N SER A 403 -23.28 28.32 6.63
CA SER A 403 -24.12 27.11 6.67
C SER A 403 -23.28 25.84 6.43
N ILE A 404 -23.35 24.92 7.38
CA ILE A 404 -22.61 23.66 7.33
C ILE A 404 -23.38 22.67 6.45
N THR A 405 -22.96 22.59 5.19
CA THR A 405 -23.51 21.65 4.20
C THR A 405 -22.47 20.59 3.84
N GLY A 406 -22.87 19.49 3.20
CA GLY A 406 -21.94 18.43 2.79
C GLY A 406 -20.72 18.94 1.98
N SER A 407 -20.88 20.05 1.27
CA SER A 407 -19.81 20.64 0.45
C SER A 407 -18.58 21.08 1.24
N VAL A 408 -18.72 21.54 2.49
CA VAL A 408 -17.59 22.00 3.30
C VAL A 408 -16.62 20.86 3.64
N PHE A 409 -17.14 19.62 3.75
CA PHE A 409 -16.35 18.44 4.09
C PHE A 409 -15.54 17.88 2.92
N TYR A 410 -15.62 18.47 1.72
CA TYR A 410 -14.64 18.21 0.67
C TYR A 410 -13.30 18.90 0.94
N LYS A 411 -13.25 19.88 1.84
CA LYS A 411 -12.09 20.71 2.16
C LYS A 411 -11.59 20.50 3.58
N THR A 412 -10.32 20.76 3.83
CA THR A 412 -9.78 20.82 5.20
C THR A 412 -10.26 22.10 5.88
N ALA A 413 -10.20 22.16 7.22
CA ALA A 413 -10.55 23.37 7.96
C ALA A 413 -9.74 24.59 7.48
N GLU A 414 -8.43 24.42 7.28
CA GLU A 414 -7.54 25.45 6.74
C GLU A 414 -7.98 25.95 5.35
N GLU A 415 -8.37 25.03 4.46
CA GLU A 415 -8.82 25.40 3.11
C GLU A 415 -10.22 26.04 3.14
N VAL A 416 -11.11 25.62 4.04
CA VAL A 416 -12.40 26.28 4.28
C VAL A 416 -12.19 27.73 4.71
N GLU A 417 -11.28 27.95 5.68
CA GLU A 417 -10.94 29.29 6.19
C GLU A 417 -10.40 30.19 5.08
N LYS A 418 -9.42 29.72 4.30
CA LYS A 418 -8.88 30.47 3.15
C LYS A 418 -9.96 30.85 2.13
N ILE A 419 -10.86 29.92 1.79
CA ILE A 419 -11.97 30.21 0.87
C ILE A 419 -12.88 31.30 1.45
N ILE A 420 -13.18 31.25 2.75
CA ILE A 420 -14.00 32.27 3.43
C ILE A 420 -13.32 33.64 3.38
N GLU A 421 -12.03 33.72 3.68
CA GLU A 421 -11.25 34.97 3.64
C GLU A 421 -11.25 35.59 2.23
N VAL A 422 -10.97 34.78 1.20
CA VAL A 422 -10.97 35.21 -0.20
C VAL A 422 -12.34 35.74 -0.60
N CYS A 423 -13.42 35.07 -0.21
CA CYS A 423 -14.78 35.52 -0.51
C CYS A 423 -15.13 36.81 0.22
N LYS A 424 -14.81 36.92 1.51
CA LYS A 424 -15.05 38.13 2.33
C LYS A 424 -14.30 39.34 1.78
N LYS A 425 -13.01 39.18 1.46
CA LYS A 425 -12.15 40.23 0.88
C LYS A 425 -12.72 40.81 -0.42
N ASN A 426 -13.43 39.99 -1.19
CA ASN A 426 -14.01 40.38 -2.48
C ASN A 426 -15.53 40.63 -2.43
N ASN A 427 -16.13 40.70 -1.24
CA ASN A 427 -17.57 40.90 -1.03
C ASN A 427 -18.46 39.88 -1.77
N ILE A 428 -18.04 38.61 -1.74
CA ILE A 428 -18.75 37.51 -2.42
C ILE A 428 -19.58 36.73 -1.39
N PRO A 429 -20.89 36.51 -1.64
CA PRO A 429 -21.72 35.67 -0.80
C PRO A 429 -21.19 34.23 -0.71
N ILE A 430 -20.98 33.71 0.50
CA ILE A 430 -20.48 32.35 0.68
C ILE A 430 -21.65 31.37 0.61
N THR A 431 -21.65 30.50 -0.39
CA THR A 431 -22.65 29.43 -0.58
C THR A 431 -21.96 28.09 -0.60
N GLY A 432 -22.65 26.99 -0.28
CA GLY A 432 -22.04 25.65 -0.25
C GLY A 432 -21.29 25.29 -1.54
N SER A 433 -21.79 25.73 -2.69
CA SER A 433 -21.16 25.47 -3.99
C SER A 433 -19.72 25.95 -4.11
N ILE A 434 -19.30 26.95 -3.34
CA ILE A 434 -17.94 27.52 -3.41
C ILE A 434 -16.89 26.53 -2.91
N PHE A 435 -17.24 25.68 -1.94
CA PHE A 435 -16.35 24.68 -1.35
C PHE A 435 -16.11 23.47 -2.26
N LEU A 436 -16.71 23.44 -3.45
CA LEU A 436 -16.41 22.44 -4.48
C LEU A 436 -15.10 22.75 -5.24
N LYS A 437 -14.54 23.96 -5.07
CA LYS A 437 -13.34 24.44 -5.76
C LYS A 437 -12.20 24.70 -4.80
N ALA A 438 -10.96 24.57 -5.29
CA ALA A 438 -9.80 24.96 -4.50
C ALA A 438 -9.68 26.48 -4.43
N THR A 439 -9.09 27.00 -3.35
CA THR A 439 -8.88 28.45 -3.15
C THR A 439 -8.20 29.08 -4.36
N GLU A 440 -7.13 28.45 -4.88
CA GLU A 440 -6.39 28.95 -6.05
C GLU A 440 -7.26 29.06 -7.32
N GLU A 441 -8.20 28.14 -7.52
CA GLU A 441 -9.11 28.20 -8.68
C GLU A 441 -10.11 29.35 -8.53
N ILE A 442 -10.60 29.59 -7.31
CA ILE A 442 -11.53 30.68 -7.00
C ILE A 442 -10.82 32.03 -7.20
N GLU A 443 -9.60 32.19 -6.70
CA GLU A 443 -8.81 33.42 -6.86
C GLU A 443 -8.55 33.75 -8.33
N LYS A 444 -8.17 32.75 -9.15
CA LYS A 444 -7.99 32.93 -10.60
C LYS A 444 -9.26 33.43 -11.27
N SER A 445 -10.41 32.84 -10.93
CA SER A 445 -11.70 33.28 -11.46
C SER A 445 -12.07 34.69 -10.98
N ILE A 446 -11.83 35.03 -9.71
CA ILE A 446 -12.09 36.36 -9.17
C ILE A 446 -11.24 37.42 -9.88
N ASN A 447 -9.94 37.19 -10.01
CA ASN A 447 -9.03 38.14 -10.66
C ASN A 447 -9.44 38.39 -12.11
N TYR A 448 -9.70 37.32 -12.87
CA TYR A 448 -10.18 37.43 -14.25
C TYR A 448 -11.48 38.24 -14.35
N ILE A 449 -12.48 37.94 -13.52
CA ILE A 449 -13.76 38.64 -13.56
C ILE A 449 -13.60 40.11 -13.15
N LYS A 450 -12.80 40.39 -12.12
CA LYS A 450 -12.58 41.75 -11.62
C LYS A 450 -11.84 42.64 -12.63
N GLU A 451 -10.86 42.09 -13.33
CA GLU A 451 -10.09 42.79 -14.36
C GLU A 451 -10.91 43.09 -15.62
N ASN A 452 -11.84 42.21 -16.00
CA ASN A 452 -12.50 42.27 -17.31
C ASN A 452 -13.98 42.71 -17.27
N TYR A 453 -14.73 42.40 -16.20
CA TYR A 453 -16.18 42.63 -16.14
C TYR A 453 -16.63 43.42 -14.90
N GLY A 454 -15.80 43.47 -13.86
CA GLY A 454 -16.04 44.26 -12.65
C GLY A 454 -16.87 43.57 -11.56
N GLN A 455 -17.10 44.29 -10.46
CA GLN A 455 -17.62 43.75 -9.20
C GLN A 455 -18.99 43.08 -9.32
N ALA A 456 -19.87 43.57 -10.21
CA ALA A 456 -21.23 43.05 -10.38
C ALA A 456 -21.27 41.58 -10.85
N TYR A 457 -20.19 41.09 -11.46
CA TYR A 457 -20.07 39.72 -11.95
C TYR A 457 -19.39 38.77 -10.97
N LEU A 458 -18.91 39.25 -9.81
CA LEU A 458 -18.33 38.44 -8.74
C LEU A 458 -19.43 37.73 -7.94
N THR A 459 -20.13 36.82 -8.59
CA THR A 459 -21.16 35.98 -7.98
C THR A 459 -20.67 34.55 -7.77
N PRO A 460 -21.16 33.83 -6.75
CA PRO A 460 -20.79 32.43 -6.51
C PRO A 460 -21.04 31.53 -7.72
N LEU A 461 -22.06 31.83 -8.52
CA LEU A 461 -22.43 31.04 -9.69
C LEU A 461 -21.43 31.16 -10.84
N ILE A 462 -20.74 32.31 -10.95
CA ILE A 462 -19.74 32.59 -11.99
C ILE A 462 -18.35 32.13 -11.53
N ILE A 463 -17.92 32.52 -10.33
CA ILE A 463 -16.55 32.23 -9.84
C ILE A 463 -16.29 30.74 -9.63
N ASN A 464 -17.34 29.94 -9.42
CA ASN A 464 -17.25 28.49 -9.30
C ASN A 464 -17.00 27.78 -10.66
N LYS A 465 -16.93 28.53 -11.77
CA LYS A 465 -16.54 28.01 -13.08
C LYS A 465 -15.04 28.04 -13.26
N ASN A 466 -14.55 27.15 -14.12
CA ASN A 466 -13.14 27.15 -14.51
C ASN A 466 -12.82 28.45 -15.28
N VAL A 467 -11.70 29.10 -14.96
CA VAL A 467 -11.31 30.38 -15.55
C VAL A 467 -11.11 30.31 -17.07
N GLU A 468 -10.54 29.22 -17.60
CA GLU A 468 -10.37 29.04 -19.05
C GLU A 468 -11.72 28.86 -19.76
N HIS A 469 -12.68 28.25 -19.07
CA HIS A 469 -14.05 28.19 -19.57
C HIS A 469 -14.69 29.60 -19.63
N LEU A 470 -14.51 30.40 -18.58
CA LEU A 470 -15.03 31.78 -18.52
C LEU A 470 -14.42 32.67 -19.60
N LYS A 471 -13.10 32.57 -19.85
CA LYS A 471 -12.39 33.26 -20.93
C LYS A 471 -12.96 33.01 -22.32
N ASN A 472 -13.51 31.81 -22.55
CA ASN A 472 -14.10 31.46 -23.84
C ASN A 472 -15.57 31.87 -23.95
N VAL A 473 -16.35 31.72 -22.88
CA VAL A 473 -17.81 31.90 -22.93
C VAL A 473 -18.26 33.33 -22.69
N LEU A 474 -17.67 34.04 -21.72
CA LEU A 474 -18.15 35.38 -21.37
C LEU A 474 -17.99 36.41 -22.50
N PRO A 475 -16.87 36.46 -23.26
CA PRO A 475 -16.76 37.37 -24.41
C PRO A 475 -17.79 37.06 -25.51
N TYR A 476 -18.13 35.78 -25.69
CA TYR A 476 -19.16 35.40 -26.65
C TYR A 476 -20.55 35.88 -26.20
N LEU A 477 -20.91 35.72 -24.92
CA LEU A 477 -22.18 36.23 -24.40
C LEU A 477 -22.25 37.76 -24.41
N GLU A 478 -21.11 38.45 -24.28
CA GLU A 478 -20.99 39.89 -24.45
C GLU A 478 -21.25 40.32 -25.89
N SER A 479 -20.68 39.61 -26.86
CA SER A 479 -20.90 39.87 -28.29
C SER A 479 -22.36 39.72 -28.72
N LEU A 480 -23.13 38.89 -27.99
CA LEU A 480 -24.57 38.69 -28.20
C LEU A 480 -25.44 39.70 -27.42
N GLY A 481 -24.85 40.56 -26.59
CA GLY A 481 -25.57 41.52 -25.75
C GLY A 481 -26.34 40.88 -24.58
N VAL A 482 -26.06 39.62 -24.24
CA VAL A 482 -26.80 38.87 -23.20
C VAL A 482 -26.00 38.64 -21.91
N LEU A 483 -24.75 39.11 -21.84
CA LEU A 483 -23.88 38.97 -20.67
C LEU A 483 -24.53 39.43 -19.34
N PRO A 484 -25.27 40.57 -19.26
CA PRO A 484 -25.85 41.04 -17.99
C PRO A 484 -26.81 40.05 -17.33
N TYR A 485 -27.43 39.15 -18.11
CA TYR A 485 -28.38 38.16 -17.59
C TYR A 485 -27.70 36.98 -16.89
N VAL A 486 -26.38 36.79 -17.08
CA VAL A 486 -25.60 35.73 -16.45
C VAL A 486 -25.54 35.87 -14.93
N VAL A 487 -25.54 37.12 -14.43
CA VAL A 487 -25.56 37.43 -12.99
C VAL A 487 -26.82 36.90 -12.32
N LYS A 488 -27.95 36.88 -13.04
CA LYS A 488 -29.25 36.36 -12.57
C LYS A 488 -29.44 34.88 -12.88
N SER A 489 -28.83 34.37 -13.95
CA SER A 489 -28.99 32.99 -14.42
C SER A 489 -27.71 32.46 -15.05
N ALA A 490 -26.88 31.79 -14.26
CA ALA A 490 -25.62 31.20 -14.74
C ALA A 490 -25.77 29.77 -15.31
N SER A 491 -27.00 29.28 -15.55
CA SER A 491 -27.23 27.93 -16.11
C SER A 491 -26.52 27.73 -17.44
N ILE A 492 -26.45 28.77 -18.26
CA ILE A 492 -25.75 28.79 -19.54
C ILE A 492 -24.24 28.49 -19.39
N LEU A 493 -23.63 28.84 -18.25
CA LEU A 493 -22.21 28.59 -17.95
C LEU A 493 -21.91 27.12 -17.55
N THR A 494 -22.88 26.22 -17.68
CA THR A 494 -22.68 24.77 -17.53
C THR A 494 -22.42 24.06 -18.86
N LEU A 495 -22.61 24.79 -19.97
CA LEU A 495 -22.48 24.32 -21.34
C LEU A 495 -21.13 24.76 -21.92
N THR A 496 -20.56 23.97 -22.84
CA THR A 496 -19.41 24.42 -23.63
C THR A 496 -19.81 25.53 -24.60
N LEU A 497 -18.83 26.28 -25.14
CA LEU A 497 -19.11 27.33 -26.13
C LEU A 497 -19.87 26.77 -27.35
N ASP A 498 -19.50 25.59 -27.82
CA ASP A 498 -20.15 24.93 -28.97
C ASP A 498 -21.59 24.53 -28.64
N GLU A 499 -21.85 24.02 -27.43
CA GLU A 499 -23.20 23.70 -26.98
C GLU A 499 -24.07 24.95 -26.85
N ILE A 500 -23.50 26.09 -26.45
CA ILE A 500 -24.21 27.36 -26.40
C ILE A 500 -24.58 27.81 -27.82
N LYS A 501 -23.65 27.74 -28.77
CA LYS A 501 -23.90 28.06 -30.18
C LYS A 501 -24.99 27.17 -30.79
N GLU A 502 -24.87 25.86 -30.61
CA GLU A 502 -25.87 24.90 -31.10
C GLU A 502 -27.26 25.19 -30.53
N ARG A 503 -27.36 25.45 -29.22
CA ARG A 503 -28.64 25.76 -28.57
C ARG A 503 -29.19 27.11 -28.95
N LYS A 504 -28.33 28.11 -29.22
CA LYS A 504 -28.74 29.41 -29.77
C LYS A 504 -29.40 29.22 -31.13
N ASP A 505 -28.76 28.50 -32.04
CA ASP A 505 -29.30 28.26 -33.38
C ASP A 505 -30.63 27.51 -33.31
N PHE A 506 -30.78 26.59 -32.35
CA PHE A 506 -32.06 25.94 -32.06
C PHE A 506 -33.13 26.93 -31.56
N VAL A 507 -32.81 27.88 -30.69
CA VAL A 507 -33.78 28.89 -30.22
C VAL A 507 -34.22 29.80 -31.38
N GLU A 508 -33.25 30.27 -32.17
CA GLU A 508 -33.49 31.19 -33.28
C GLU A 508 -34.29 30.53 -34.41
N SER A 509 -33.99 29.26 -34.76
CA SER A 509 -34.77 28.49 -35.75
C SER A 509 -36.23 28.25 -35.34
N ASN A 510 -36.56 28.48 -34.07
CA ASN A 510 -37.91 28.40 -33.53
C ASN A 510 -38.59 29.74 -33.32
N ASN A 511 -38.00 30.83 -33.83
CA ASN A 511 -38.47 32.20 -33.62
C ASN A 511 -38.68 32.53 -32.14
N ASP A 512 -37.87 31.94 -31.25
CA ASP A 512 -37.90 32.19 -29.82
C ASP A 512 -36.73 33.10 -29.39
N THR A 513 -36.77 33.59 -28.16
CA THR A 513 -35.80 34.54 -27.60
C THR A 513 -34.75 33.84 -26.75
N LEU A 514 -33.51 34.32 -26.82
CA LEU A 514 -32.40 33.78 -26.00
C LEU A 514 -32.59 34.09 -24.50
N VAL A 515 -33.27 35.19 -24.20
CA VAL A 515 -33.55 35.67 -22.85
C VAL A 515 -35.05 35.93 -22.73
N LEU A 516 -35.67 35.32 -21.72
CA LEU A 516 -37.10 35.44 -21.44
C LEU A 516 -37.40 36.78 -20.76
N GLN A 517 -38.67 37.19 -20.77
CA GLN A 517 -39.14 38.45 -20.15
C GLN A 517 -38.79 38.57 -18.64
N ASN A 518 -38.62 37.44 -17.94
CA ASN A 518 -38.20 37.41 -16.55
C ASN A 518 -36.68 37.66 -16.34
N GLY A 519 -35.94 37.94 -17.40
CA GLY A 519 -34.50 38.20 -17.37
C GLY A 519 -33.64 36.96 -17.13
N ARG A 520 -34.17 35.76 -17.42
CA ARG A 520 -33.42 34.49 -17.39
C ARG A 520 -33.20 33.98 -18.80
N PHE A 521 -32.14 33.21 -19.00
CA PHE A 521 -31.92 32.51 -20.27
C PHE A 521 -33.07 31.55 -20.56
N ASN A 522 -33.34 31.36 -21.85
CA ASN A 522 -34.28 30.36 -22.33
C ASN A 522 -34.01 29.00 -21.67
N SER A 523 -35.08 28.30 -21.27
CA SER A 523 -35.00 27.07 -20.50
C SER A 523 -34.16 26.00 -21.20
N ILE A 524 -34.06 26.04 -22.54
CA ILE A 524 -33.24 25.14 -23.34
C ILE A 524 -31.77 25.14 -22.90
N PHE A 525 -31.22 26.26 -22.43
CA PHE A 525 -29.84 26.35 -21.94
C PHE A 525 -29.64 25.65 -20.58
N GLY A 526 -30.73 25.37 -19.86
CA GLY A 526 -30.71 24.61 -18.60
C GLY A 526 -31.02 23.12 -18.76
N VAL A 527 -31.45 22.65 -19.94
CA VAL A 527 -31.81 21.25 -20.17
C VAL A 527 -30.57 20.35 -20.19
N SER A 528 -30.65 19.16 -19.60
CA SER A 528 -29.56 18.18 -19.63
C SER A 528 -29.20 17.79 -21.08
N ARG A 529 -27.93 17.46 -21.33
CA ARG A 529 -27.46 17.03 -22.67
C ARG A 529 -28.31 15.89 -23.26
N ALA A 530 -28.69 14.92 -22.43
CA ALA A 530 -29.52 13.79 -22.85
C ALA A 530 -30.95 14.23 -23.26
N ASN A 531 -31.56 15.13 -22.50
CA ASN A 531 -32.90 15.62 -22.80
C ASN A 531 -32.90 16.58 -24.00
N TYR A 532 -31.85 17.40 -24.15
CA TYR A 532 -31.68 18.26 -25.32
C TYR A 532 -31.63 17.44 -26.61
N LYS A 533 -30.84 16.35 -26.65
CA LYS A 533 -30.80 15.43 -27.80
C LYS A 533 -32.16 14.81 -28.13
N LYS A 534 -33.01 14.52 -27.13
CA LYS A 534 -34.37 14.01 -27.38
C LYS A 534 -35.27 15.06 -28.03
N LEU A 535 -35.16 16.32 -27.59
CA LEU A 535 -35.96 17.44 -28.12
C LEU A 535 -35.59 17.77 -29.56
N THR A 536 -34.29 17.75 -29.90
CA THR A 536 -33.83 18.03 -31.27
C THR A 536 -34.10 16.86 -32.22
N ASN A 537 -33.96 15.61 -31.76
CA ASN A 537 -34.26 14.43 -32.58
C ASN A 537 -35.75 14.30 -32.93
N ASN A 538 -36.66 14.63 -32.02
CA ASN A 538 -38.11 14.60 -32.30
C ASN A 538 -38.56 15.62 -33.35
N LYS A 539 -37.79 16.69 -33.56
CA LYS A 539 -38.06 17.72 -34.57
C LYS A 539 -37.69 17.27 -35.99
N ASN A 540 -36.60 16.52 -36.11
CA ASN A 540 -36.16 15.92 -37.37
C ASN A 540 -37.08 14.78 -37.86
N SER A 541 -37.97 14.27 -37.01
CA SER A 541 -38.97 13.25 -37.35
C SER A 541 -40.25 13.79 -37.99
N ILE A 542 -40.50 15.11 -37.90
CA ILE A 542 -41.74 15.76 -38.37
C ILE A 542 -41.55 16.45 -39.74
N THR A 543 -40.32 16.44 -40.27
CA THR A 543 -39.96 17.04 -41.57
C THR A 543 -39.40 16.01 -42.58
N LYS A 544 -39.93 14.79 -42.57
CA LYS A 544 -39.72 13.81 -43.65
C LYS A 544 -41.01 13.40 -44.30
#